data_AF-A0A7K4G2C7-F1
#
_entry.id   AF-A0A7K4G2C7-F1
#
_cell.length_a   1.000
_cell.length_b   1.000
_cell.length_c   1.000
_cell.angle_alpha   90.00
_cell.angle_beta   90.00
_cell.angle_gamma   90.00
#
_symmetry.space_group_name_H-M   'P 1'
#
loop_
_entity.id
_entity.type
_entity.pdbx_description
1 polymer ?
#
loop_
_entity_poly.entity_id
_entity_poly.type
_entity_poly.pdbx_seq_one_letter_code
_entity_poly.pdbx_strand_id
1 'polypeptide(L)'
;MSENDAISRISGIKMPDYYLNYYSNLSKDTYTIFEHAALAKSSLVDSSGIIEPKIAFDLADRVAKMHDIDIAEPLRELLKINGKELTALIISKEIALGKYSLTDATLEQKLDLAVRVGLAIVTEGVTIAPLQGISEVKIKKNKDNSEYLSVSIAGPMRSAGGTESAVTILIADHVRKAVGLSKYQANCFDDETGRFVEELRIYEREASSFQFHILDEDIEHVISNLPVELDGVDTDPFEVVNHKGMTRIKTDRVRGGALRVLNDGLIGRSKKLLKRIELYKLDGWEWLGDLKGAVQTGDNQEDAAAKRM
;
A
#
# COMPACT_ATOMS: atom_id res chain seq x y z
N MET A 1 -21.73 -28.66 3.49
CA MET A 1 -20.26 -28.54 3.40
C MET A 1 -19.99 -27.66 2.21
N SER A 2 -19.71 -26.37 2.43
CA SER A 2 -19.56 -25.41 1.33
C SER A 2 -18.27 -25.71 0.54
N GLU A 3 -18.26 -25.36 -0.74
CA GLU A 3 -17.18 -25.55 -1.74
C GLU A 3 -15.85 -24.81 -1.42
N ASN A 4 -15.57 -24.53 -0.14
CA ASN A 4 -14.37 -23.87 0.36
C ASN A 4 -13.39 -24.84 1.03
N ASP A 5 -13.35 -26.09 0.59
CA ASP A 5 -12.39 -27.07 1.09
C ASP A 5 -11.05 -26.90 0.38
N ALA A 6 -9.94 -26.91 1.13
CA ALA A 6 -8.58 -26.85 0.58
C ALA A 6 -8.37 -27.90 -0.52
N ILE A 7 -9.02 -29.07 -0.36
CA ILE A 7 -9.00 -30.20 -1.27
C ILE A 7 -9.58 -29.84 -2.64
N SER A 8 -10.68 -29.08 -2.67
CA SER A 8 -11.28 -28.60 -3.93
C SER A 8 -10.31 -27.71 -4.70
N ARG A 9 -9.53 -26.89 -3.98
CA ARG A 9 -8.58 -25.92 -4.55
C ARG A 9 -7.32 -26.58 -5.12
N ILE A 10 -6.90 -27.72 -4.57
CA ILE A 10 -5.72 -28.48 -5.06
C ILE A 10 -6.08 -29.60 -6.05
N SER A 11 -7.37 -29.92 -6.21
CA SER A 11 -7.84 -31.04 -7.05
C SER A 11 -7.40 -30.98 -8.52
N GLY A 12 -7.16 -29.77 -9.06
CA GLY A 12 -6.70 -29.55 -10.43
C GLY A 12 -5.17 -29.52 -10.61
N ILE A 13 -4.39 -29.67 -9.54
CA ILE A 13 -2.93 -29.58 -9.59
C ILE A 13 -2.35 -30.98 -9.72
N LYS A 14 -1.57 -31.21 -10.79
CA LYS A 14 -0.90 -32.50 -11.02
C LYS A 14 0.22 -32.66 -9.99
N MET A 15 -0.02 -33.47 -8.96
CA MET A 15 0.95 -33.79 -7.92
C MET A 15 0.87 -35.27 -7.51
N PRO A 16 1.96 -35.86 -6.96
CA PRO A 16 1.92 -37.18 -6.35
C PRO A 16 0.87 -37.33 -5.23
N ASP A 17 0.27 -38.51 -5.11
CA ASP A 17 -0.79 -38.80 -4.13
C ASP A 17 -0.39 -38.53 -2.68
N TYR A 18 0.89 -38.69 -2.33
CA TYR A 18 1.38 -38.43 -0.98
C TYR A 18 1.29 -36.93 -0.60
N TYR A 19 1.43 -36.01 -1.57
CA TYR A 19 1.21 -34.58 -1.32
C TYR A 19 -0.27 -34.25 -1.16
N LEU A 20 -1.15 -34.88 -1.94
CA LEU A 20 -2.60 -34.72 -1.76
C LEU A 20 -3.02 -35.16 -0.36
N ASN A 21 -2.55 -36.31 0.11
CA ASN A 21 -2.80 -36.79 1.46
C ASN A 21 -2.23 -35.85 2.53
N TYR A 22 -1.03 -35.33 2.32
CA TYR A 22 -0.40 -34.37 3.23
C TYR A 22 -1.25 -33.10 3.39
N TYR A 23 -1.62 -32.45 2.28
CA TYR A 23 -2.45 -31.23 2.32
C TYR A 23 -3.86 -31.50 2.85
N SER A 24 -4.45 -32.66 2.52
CA SER A 24 -5.76 -33.06 3.05
C SER A 24 -5.72 -33.21 4.58
N ASN A 25 -4.66 -33.82 5.12
CA ASN A 25 -4.50 -33.97 6.57
C ASN A 25 -4.31 -32.61 7.25
N LEU A 26 -3.44 -31.75 6.71
CA LEU A 26 -3.25 -30.40 7.24
C LEU A 26 -4.54 -29.59 7.23
N SER A 27 -5.32 -29.67 6.15
CA SER A 27 -6.62 -28.98 6.04
C SER A 27 -7.56 -29.47 7.13
N LYS A 28 -7.74 -30.80 7.24
CA LYS A 28 -8.63 -31.41 8.23
C LYS A 28 -8.26 -31.03 9.66
N ASP A 29 -6.98 -31.10 10.01
CA ASP A 29 -6.49 -30.75 11.34
C ASP A 29 -6.70 -29.26 11.63
N THR A 30 -6.44 -28.39 10.65
CA THR A 30 -6.66 -26.94 10.75
C THR A 30 -8.14 -26.62 11.01
N TYR A 31 -9.07 -27.25 10.26
CA TYR A 31 -10.50 -27.05 10.46
C TYR A 31 -10.97 -27.59 11.82
N THR A 32 -10.44 -28.73 12.26
CA THR A 32 -10.74 -29.28 13.60
C THR A 32 -10.33 -28.29 14.70
N ILE A 33 -9.13 -27.72 14.61
CA ILE A 33 -8.66 -26.69 15.56
C ILE A 33 -9.54 -25.43 15.48
N PHE A 34 -9.92 -25.00 14.27
CA PHE A 34 -10.80 -23.85 14.06
C PHE A 34 -12.18 -24.07 14.69
N GLU A 35 -12.78 -25.25 14.57
CA GLU A 35 -14.05 -25.59 15.22
C GLU A 35 -13.95 -25.55 16.75
N HIS A 36 -12.88 -26.10 17.32
CA HIS A 36 -12.63 -26.01 18.77
C HIS A 36 -12.47 -24.56 19.25
N ALA A 37 -11.74 -23.73 18.49
CA ALA A 37 -11.59 -22.31 18.79
C ALA A 37 -12.93 -21.57 18.69
N ALA A 38 -13.80 -21.93 17.75
CA ALA A 38 -15.12 -21.33 17.57
C ALA A 38 -16.03 -21.64 18.75
N LEU A 39 -16.02 -22.91 19.21
CA LEU A 39 -16.71 -23.33 20.42
C LEU A 39 -16.22 -22.56 21.65
N ALA A 40 -14.91 -22.38 21.80
CA ALA A 40 -14.36 -21.59 22.90
C ALA A 40 -14.78 -20.11 22.83
N LYS A 41 -14.67 -19.46 21.66
CA LYS A 41 -15.07 -18.07 21.43
C LYS A 41 -16.57 -17.84 21.65
N SER A 42 -17.40 -18.86 21.39
CA SER A 42 -18.85 -18.81 21.62
C SER A 42 -19.24 -18.64 23.11
N SER A 43 -18.31 -18.87 24.04
CA SER A 43 -18.51 -18.59 25.47
C SER A 43 -18.51 -17.09 25.82
N LEU A 44 -18.08 -16.22 24.88
CA LEU A 44 -18.02 -14.76 25.03
C LEU A 44 -17.14 -14.27 26.20
N VAL A 45 -16.15 -15.07 26.61
CA VAL A 45 -15.19 -14.70 27.66
C VAL A 45 -14.06 -13.80 27.11
N ASP A 46 -13.81 -13.86 25.81
CA ASP A 46 -12.78 -13.07 25.12
C ASP A 46 -13.31 -11.72 24.59
N SER A 47 -12.41 -10.88 24.07
CA SER A 47 -12.71 -9.60 23.40
C SER A 47 -13.63 -9.70 22.18
N SER A 48 -13.78 -10.89 21.59
CA SER A 48 -14.59 -11.16 20.41
C SER A 48 -15.27 -12.52 20.54
N GLY A 49 -16.53 -12.59 20.12
CA GLY A 49 -17.30 -13.84 20.04
C GLY A 49 -17.07 -14.64 18.75
N ILE A 50 -16.24 -14.14 17.85
CA ILE A 50 -15.88 -14.81 16.59
C ILE A 50 -14.36 -15.01 16.52
N ILE A 51 -13.94 -15.99 15.72
CA ILE A 51 -12.52 -16.19 15.42
C ILE A 51 -12.04 -15.03 14.53
N GLU A 52 -10.99 -14.34 14.98
CA GLU A 52 -10.42 -13.20 14.27
C GLU A 52 -9.54 -13.62 13.08
N PRO A 53 -8.65 -14.64 13.19
CA PRO A 53 -7.88 -15.12 12.04
C PRO A 53 -8.77 -15.85 11.02
N LYS A 54 -8.76 -15.39 9.78
CA LYS A 54 -9.46 -16.02 8.66
C LYS A 54 -8.53 -17.03 7.97
N ILE A 55 -9.02 -18.23 7.68
CA ILE A 55 -8.28 -19.22 6.89
C ILE A 55 -8.25 -18.73 5.43
N ALA A 56 -7.07 -18.70 4.81
CA ALA A 56 -6.88 -18.30 3.41
C ALA A 56 -5.92 -19.29 2.73
N PHE A 57 -6.17 -19.61 1.46
CA PHE A 57 -5.42 -20.65 0.73
C PHE A 57 -4.37 -20.09 -0.22
N ASP A 58 -4.62 -18.94 -0.82
CA ASP A 58 -3.74 -18.32 -1.79
C ASP A 58 -3.74 -16.79 -1.66
N LEU A 59 -3.02 -16.12 -2.56
CA LEU A 59 -2.96 -14.66 -2.61
C LEU A 59 -4.35 -14.03 -2.74
N ALA A 60 -5.19 -14.57 -3.63
CA ALA A 60 -6.47 -13.97 -3.92
C ALA A 60 -7.41 -14.04 -2.71
N ASP A 61 -7.41 -15.18 -2.02
CA ASP A 61 -8.13 -15.37 -0.76
C ASP A 61 -7.62 -14.44 0.33
N ARG A 62 -6.29 -14.27 0.48
CA ARG A 62 -5.71 -13.38 1.48
C ARG A 62 -6.19 -11.94 1.28
N VAL A 63 -6.12 -11.43 0.05
CA VAL A 63 -6.52 -10.05 -0.27
C VAL A 63 -8.03 -9.87 -0.07
N ALA A 64 -8.85 -10.80 -0.57
CA ALA A 64 -10.31 -10.75 -0.44
C ALA A 64 -10.74 -10.75 1.03
N LYS A 65 -10.20 -11.66 1.85
CA LYS A 65 -10.53 -11.80 3.28
C LYS A 65 -9.95 -10.67 4.13
N MET A 66 -8.83 -10.07 3.71
CA MET A 66 -8.21 -8.92 4.38
C MET A 66 -9.08 -7.67 4.31
N HIS A 67 -9.79 -7.47 3.20
CA HIS A 67 -10.62 -6.28 2.96
C HIS A 67 -12.13 -6.56 2.93
N ASP A 68 -12.54 -7.80 3.26
CA ASP A 68 -13.93 -8.25 3.22
C ASP A 68 -14.64 -7.93 1.90
N ILE A 69 -13.95 -8.22 0.79
CA ILE A 69 -14.39 -7.91 -0.57
C ILE A 69 -14.38 -9.16 -1.45
N ASP A 70 -15.44 -9.33 -2.25
CA ASP A 70 -15.57 -10.49 -3.15
C ASP A 70 -14.81 -10.28 -4.46
N ILE A 71 -13.49 -10.47 -4.41
CA ILE A 71 -12.59 -10.35 -5.57
C ILE A 71 -11.74 -11.59 -5.80
N ALA A 72 -11.92 -12.66 -5.03
CA ALA A 72 -11.00 -13.80 -5.05
C ALA A 72 -10.91 -14.46 -6.44
N GLU A 73 -12.05 -14.80 -7.06
CA GLU A 73 -12.03 -15.41 -8.40
C GLU A 73 -11.55 -14.43 -9.50
N PRO A 74 -12.06 -13.19 -9.61
CA PRO A 74 -11.55 -12.22 -10.59
C PRO A 74 -10.04 -11.98 -10.47
N LEU A 75 -9.54 -11.83 -9.24
CA LEU A 75 -8.11 -11.64 -8.97
C LEU A 75 -7.30 -12.85 -9.41
N ARG A 76 -7.78 -14.06 -9.12
CA ARG A 76 -7.10 -15.31 -9.50
C ARG A 76 -7.01 -15.47 -11.02
N GLU A 77 -8.08 -15.15 -11.76
CA GLU A 77 -8.06 -15.20 -13.22
C GLU A 77 -7.11 -14.17 -13.84
N LEU A 78 -7.08 -12.94 -13.29
CA LEU A 78 -6.15 -11.92 -13.77
C LEU A 78 -4.69 -12.28 -13.46
N LEU A 79 -4.40 -12.87 -12.30
CA LEU A 79 -3.05 -13.30 -11.93
C LEU A 79 -2.49 -14.44 -12.82
N LYS A 80 -3.35 -15.24 -13.46
CA LYS A 80 -2.92 -16.27 -14.43
C LYS A 80 -2.41 -15.67 -15.73
N ILE A 81 -2.95 -14.51 -16.10
CA ILE A 81 -2.70 -13.85 -17.39
C ILE A 81 -1.63 -12.76 -17.24
N ASN A 82 -1.65 -12.04 -16.13
CA ASN A 82 -0.88 -10.83 -15.88
C ASN A 82 0.06 -10.99 -14.68
N GLY A 83 1.09 -10.15 -14.61
CA GLY A 83 1.91 -9.99 -13.40
C GLY A 83 1.11 -9.39 -12.22
N LYS A 84 1.67 -9.49 -11.01
CA LYS A 84 1.05 -9.02 -9.77
C LYS A 84 0.70 -7.53 -9.83
N GLU A 85 1.63 -6.69 -10.24
CA GLU A 85 1.47 -5.24 -10.24
C GLU A 85 0.48 -4.78 -11.32
N LEU A 86 0.50 -5.38 -12.51
CA LEU A 86 -0.50 -5.06 -13.55
C LEU A 86 -1.89 -5.48 -13.10
N THR A 87 -2.00 -6.65 -12.46
CA THR A 87 -3.25 -7.11 -11.85
C THR A 87 -3.73 -6.15 -10.75
N ALA A 88 -2.83 -5.65 -9.92
CA ALA A 88 -3.14 -4.65 -8.89
C ALA A 88 -3.72 -3.38 -9.51
N LEU A 89 -3.11 -2.84 -10.57
CA LEU A 89 -3.63 -1.65 -11.27
C LEU A 89 -5.03 -1.88 -11.85
N ILE A 90 -5.26 -3.03 -12.50
CA ILE A 90 -6.55 -3.39 -13.09
C ILE A 90 -7.63 -3.49 -12.01
N ILE A 91 -7.39 -4.28 -10.94
CA ILE A 91 -8.38 -4.46 -9.87
C ILE A 91 -8.63 -3.16 -9.12
N SER A 92 -7.58 -2.38 -8.78
CA SER A 92 -7.74 -1.08 -8.14
C SER A 92 -8.59 -0.13 -9.00
N LYS A 93 -8.39 -0.11 -10.32
CA LYS A 93 -9.22 0.69 -11.23
C LYS A 93 -10.68 0.21 -11.22
N GLU A 94 -10.93 -1.10 -11.28
CA GLU A 94 -12.29 -1.64 -11.23
C GLU A 94 -13.02 -1.30 -9.92
N ILE A 95 -12.30 -1.35 -8.78
CA ILE A 95 -12.84 -0.96 -7.47
C ILE A 95 -13.13 0.54 -7.44
N ALA A 96 -12.22 1.39 -7.91
CA ALA A 96 -12.42 2.83 -7.97
C ALA A 96 -13.65 3.24 -8.82
N LEU A 97 -13.91 2.50 -9.90
CA LEU A 97 -15.10 2.67 -10.74
C LEU A 97 -16.38 2.04 -10.14
N GLY A 98 -16.27 1.34 -9.01
CA GLY A 98 -17.39 0.84 -8.22
C GLY A 98 -17.85 -0.58 -8.54
N LYS A 99 -17.08 -1.38 -9.30
CA LYS A 99 -17.48 -2.75 -9.71
C LYS A 99 -17.69 -3.71 -8.53
N TYR A 100 -16.93 -3.54 -7.45
CA TYR A 100 -16.93 -4.42 -6.26
C TYR A 100 -17.32 -3.69 -4.98
N SER A 101 -17.89 -2.49 -5.10
CA SER A 101 -18.23 -1.65 -3.95
C SER A 101 -19.71 -1.78 -3.61
N LEU A 102 -20.04 -1.51 -2.35
CA LEU A 102 -21.44 -1.39 -1.93
C LEU A 102 -22.14 -0.25 -2.70
N THR A 103 -23.44 -0.40 -2.91
CA THR A 103 -24.26 0.51 -3.73
C THR A 103 -24.26 1.96 -3.22
N ASP A 104 -24.10 2.14 -1.91
CA ASP A 104 -24.10 3.41 -1.19
C ASP A 104 -22.69 3.95 -0.89
N ALA A 105 -21.63 3.26 -1.32
CA ALA A 105 -20.26 3.68 -1.06
C ALA A 105 -19.94 5.01 -1.76
N THR A 106 -19.38 5.96 -1.01
CA THR A 106 -18.92 7.25 -1.53
C THR A 106 -17.71 7.06 -2.44
N LEU A 107 -17.43 8.03 -3.32
CA LEU A 107 -16.24 7.99 -4.18
C LEU A 107 -14.94 7.86 -3.35
N GLU A 108 -14.86 8.56 -2.23
CA GLU A 108 -13.71 8.49 -1.31
C GLU A 108 -13.54 7.08 -0.73
N GLN A 109 -14.61 6.43 -0.29
CA GLN A 109 -14.56 5.04 0.21
C GLN A 109 -14.11 4.06 -0.89
N LYS A 110 -14.56 4.25 -2.13
CA LYS A 110 -14.13 3.43 -3.27
C LYS A 110 -12.64 3.61 -3.56
N LEU A 111 -12.14 4.85 -3.50
CA LEU A 111 -10.72 5.15 -3.72
C LEU A 111 -9.84 4.62 -2.58
N ASP A 112 -10.25 4.78 -1.33
CA ASP A 112 -9.55 4.20 -0.17
C ASP A 112 -9.41 2.69 -0.31
N LEU A 113 -10.52 1.99 -0.58
CA LEU A 113 -10.53 0.55 -0.80
C LEU A 113 -9.66 0.15 -1.99
N ALA A 114 -9.73 0.90 -3.10
CA ALA A 114 -8.95 0.61 -4.30
C ALA A 114 -7.43 0.70 -4.06
N VAL A 115 -6.97 1.72 -3.33
CA VAL A 115 -5.54 1.88 -3.00
C VAL A 115 -5.08 0.79 -2.05
N ARG A 116 -5.88 0.46 -1.02
CA ARG A 116 -5.57 -0.60 -0.05
C ARG A 116 -5.49 -1.98 -0.69
N VAL A 117 -6.50 -2.36 -1.48
CA VAL A 117 -6.51 -3.63 -2.21
C VAL A 117 -5.35 -3.71 -3.20
N GLY A 118 -5.07 -2.63 -3.92
CA GLY A 118 -3.92 -2.58 -4.82
C GLY A 118 -2.60 -2.84 -4.09
N LEU A 119 -2.39 -2.17 -2.97
CA LEU A 119 -1.21 -2.40 -2.13
C LEU A 119 -1.16 -3.84 -1.61
N ALA A 120 -2.29 -4.40 -1.17
CA ALA A 120 -2.36 -5.79 -0.70
C ALA A 120 -1.99 -6.80 -1.79
N ILE A 121 -2.37 -6.57 -3.04
CA ILE A 121 -1.97 -7.44 -4.16
C ILE A 121 -0.45 -7.34 -4.38
N VAL A 122 0.11 -6.12 -4.36
CA VAL A 122 1.54 -5.89 -4.58
C VAL A 122 2.40 -6.49 -3.46
N THR A 123 1.93 -6.41 -2.21
CA THR A 123 2.62 -6.99 -1.04
C THR A 123 2.22 -8.44 -0.78
N GLU A 124 1.56 -9.10 -1.73
CA GLU A 124 1.11 -10.49 -1.65
C GLU A 124 0.19 -10.83 -0.46
N GLY A 125 -0.42 -9.81 0.16
CA GLY A 125 -1.25 -9.95 1.34
C GLY A 125 -0.49 -10.52 2.55
N VAL A 126 0.85 -10.38 2.59
CA VAL A 126 1.68 -10.88 3.71
C VAL A 126 2.14 -9.79 4.67
N THR A 127 1.82 -8.52 4.37
CA THR A 127 2.21 -7.36 5.19
C THR A 127 1.00 -6.67 5.77
N ILE A 128 1.20 -5.94 6.86
CA ILE A 128 0.13 -5.16 7.52
C ILE A 128 -0.09 -3.79 6.87
N ALA A 129 0.78 -3.38 5.94
CA ALA A 129 0.73 -2.06 5.30
C ALA A 129 -0.62 -1.70 4.63
N PRO A 130 -1.33 -2.61 3.93
CA PRO A 130 -2.65 -2.32 3.39
C PRO A 130 -3.70 -1.96 4.45
N LEU A 131 -3.57 -2.52 5.65
CA LEU A 131 -4.50 -2.30 6.75
C LEU A 131 -4.11 -1.09 7.60
N GLN A 132 -2.83 -0.98 7.97
CA GLN A 132 -2.36 0.00 8.97
C GLN A 132 -1.33 1.00 8.44
N GLY A 133 -0.78 0.78 7.24
CA GLY A 133 0.18 1.69 6.62
C GLY A 133 -0.47 2.87 5.92
N ILE A 134 -1.70 2.70 5.42
CA ILE A 134 -2.53 3.78 4.89
C ILE A 134 -3.49 4.19 6.01
N SER A 135 -3.36 5.43 6.48
CA SER A 135 -4.24 5.99 7.51
C SER A 135 -5.57 6.42 6.91
N GLU A 136 -5.53 7.25 5.87
CA GLU A 136 -6.73 7.74 5.17
C GLU A 136 -6.40 8.04 3.71
N VAL A 137 -7.35 7.80 2.81
CA VAL A 137 -7.34 8.33 1.45
C VAL A 137 -8.47 9.34 1.32
N LYS A 138 -8.15 10.57 0.91
CA LYS A 138 -9.11 11.68 0.87
C LYS A 138 -9.10 12.44 -0.45
N ILE A 139 -10.26 12.97 -0.81
CA ILE A 139 -10.36 13.96 -1.89
C ILE A 139 -10.21 15.36 -1.29
N LYS A 140 -9.18 16.09 -1.72
CA LYS A 140 -8.88 17.46 -1.28
C LYS A 140 -8.91 18.41 -2.48
N LYS A 141 -8.80 19.72 -2.23
CA LYS A 141 -8.89 20.77 -3.25
C LYS A 141 -7.60 21.57 -3.40
N ASN A 142 -7.23 21.84 -4.65
CA ASN A 142 -6.21 22.81 -5.01
C ASN A 142 -6.73 24.23 -4.86
N LYS A 143 -5.81 25.21 -4.95
CA LYS A 143 -6.18 26.64 -4.88
C LYS A 143 -7.10 27.07 -6.02
N ASP A 144 -7.05 26.40 -7.16
CA ASP A 144 -7.96 26.57 -8.29
C ASP A 144 -9.31 25.83 -8.12
N ASN A 145 -9.57 25.25 -6.95
CA ASN A 145 -10.71 24.39 -6.61
C ASN A 145 -10.77 23.03 -7.33
N SER A 146 -9.74 22.66 -8.09
CA SER A 146 -9.68 21.31 -8.67
C SER A 146 -9.51 20.25 -7.59
N GLU A 147 -10.23 19.15 -7.72
CA GLU A 147 -10.22 18.03 -6.77
C GLU A 147 -9.09 17.05 -7.11
N TYR A 148 -8.31 16.65 -6.12
CA TYR A 148 -7.19 15.72 -6.27
C TYR A 148 -7.20 14.69 -5.13
N LEU A 149 -6.43 13.62 -5.30
CA LEU A 149 -6.32 12.54 -4.32
C LEU A 149 -5.16 12.78 -3.34
N SER A 150 -5.42 12.58 -2.06
CA SER A 150 -4.42 12.59 -0.98
C SER A 150 -4.38 11.22 -0.31
N VAL A 151 -3.16 10.71 -0.07
CA VAL A 151 -2.94 9.45 0.63
C VAL A 151 -2.13 9.73 1.88
N SER A 152 -2.75 9.57 3.06
CA SER A 152 -2.11 9.74 4.36
C SER A 152 -1.46 8.44 4.81
N ILE A 153 -0.15 8.48 5.02
CA ILE A 153 0.67 7.33 5.38
C ILE A 153 0.97 7.32 6.88
N ALA A 154 0.90 6.13 7.48
CA ALA A 154 1.24 5.87 8.88
C ALA A 154 2.52 5.03 9.01
N GLY A 155 3.09 5.01 10.22
CA GLY A 155 4.33 4.30 10.54
C GLY A 155 4.39 2.82 10.11
N PRO A 156 3.30 2.01 10.23
CA PRO A 156 3.29 0.61 9.80
C PRO A 156 3.56 0.38 8.30
N MET A 157 3.52 1.44 7.47
CA MET A 157 3.91 1.38 6.05
C MET A 157 5.34 0.85 5.85
N ARG A 158 6.22 0.98 6.85
CA ARG A 158 7.57 0.38 6.85
C ARG A 158 7.57 -1.12 6.53
N SER A 159 6.50 -1.84 6.82
CA SER A 159 6.36 -3.28 6.55
C SER A 159 6.23 -3.64 5.07
N ALA A 160 5.82 -2.71 4.19
CA ALA A 160 5.65 -2.97 2.76
C ALA A 160 7.00 -3.14 2.03
N GLY A 161 8.08 -2.54 2.53
CA GLY A 161 9.31 -2.33 1.77
C GLY A 161 9.25 -1.05 0.92
N GLY A 162 10.42 -0.52 0.53
CA GLY A 162 10.49 0.77 -0.19
C GLY A 162 9.87 0.73 -1.59
N THR A 163 9.99 -0.38 -2.31
CA THR A 163 9.45 -0.47 -3.68
C THR A 163 7.92 -0.49 -3.65
N GLU A 164 7.35 -1.30 -2.78
CA GLU A 164 5.91 -1.50 -2.61
C GLU A 164 5.23 -0.24 -2.05
N SER A 165 5.90 0.44 -1.12
CA SER A 165 5.44 1.72 -0.60
C SER A 165 5.39 2.80 -1.68
N ALA A 166 6.39 2.87 -2.57
CA ALA A 166 6.38 3.77 -3.73
C ALA A 166 5.27 3.41 -4.74
N VAL A 167 5.06 2.10 -4.99
CA VAL A 167 3.98 1.63 -5.87
C VAL A 167 2.60 2.01 -5.33
N THR A 168 2.43 2.22 -4.01
CA THR A 168 1.18 2.74 -3.44
C THR A 168 0.78 4.08 -4.07
N ILE A 169 1.75 4.98 -4.29
CA ILE A 169 1.50 6.29 -4.90
C ILE A 169 1.22 6.15 -6.41
N LEU A 170 1.85 5.18 -7.09
CA LEU A 170 1.51 4.85 -8.48
C LEU A 170 0.07 4.34 -8.62
N ILE A 171 -0.37 3.47 -7.71
CA ILE A 171 -1.73 2.95 -7.68
C ILE A 171 -2.71 4.10 -7.43
N ALA A 172 -2.41 4.98 -6.47
CA ALA A 172 -3.21 6.17 -6.19
C ALA A 172 -3.34 7.08 -7.43
N ASP A 173 -2.25 7.31 -8.16
CA ASP A 173 -2.27 8.07 -9.42
C ASP A 173 -3.10 7.37 -10.52
N HIS A 174 -3.03 6.05 -10.59
CA HIS A 174 -3.81 5.28 -11.55
C HIS A 174 -5.32 5.37 -11.28
N VAL A 175 -5.74 5.22 -10.03
CA VAL A 175 -7.16 5.27 -9.67
C VAL A 175 -7.72 6.68 -9.74
N ARG A 176 -6.97 7.71 -9.34
CA ARG A 176 -7.43 9.11 -9.43
C ARG A 176 -7.62 9.55 -10.89
N LYS A 177 -6.75 9.12 -11.80
CA LYS A 177 -6.93 9.29 -13.25
C LYS A 177 -8.20 8.60 -13.75
N ALA A 178 -8.46 7.37 -13.30
CA ALA A 178 -9.62 6.59 -13.74
C ALA A 178 -10.96 7.24 -13.38
N VAL A 179 -11.03 7.95 -12.24
CA VAL A 179 -12.24 8.66 -11.79
C VAL A 179 -12.28 10.13 -12.19
N GLY A 180 -11.27 10.62 -12.92
CA GLY A 180 -11.23 11.99 -13.45
C GLY A 180 -10.77 13.06 -12.46
N LEU A 181 -10.08 12.71 -11.37
CA LEU A 181 -9.48 13.66 -10.44
C LEU A 181 -8.23 14.34 -11.04
N SER A 182 -8.09 15.62 -10.76
CA SER A 182 -6.96 16.45 -11.16
C SER A 182 -5.67 16.05 -10.43
N LYS A 183 -4.54 16.57 -10.93
CA LYS A 183 -3.25 16.41 -10.26
C LYS A 183 -3.21 17.25 -8.99
N TYR A 184 -2.52 16.73 -7.97
CA TYR A 184 -2.03 17.54 -6.85
C TYR A 184 -1.14 18.67 -7.38
N GLN A 185 -1.28 19.86 -6.81
CA GLN A 185 -0.43 21.02 -7.08
C GLN A 185 0.31 21.36 -5.78
N ALA A 186 1.61 21.05 -5.75
CA ALA A 186 2.49 21.42 -4.65
C ALA A 186 2.66 22.95 -4.58
N ASN A 187 2.89 23.44 -3.37
CA ASN A 187 3.17 24.84 -3.04
C ASN A 187 2.08 25.85 -3.43
N CYS A 188 0.87 25.39 -3.73
CA CYS A 188 -0.20 26.31 -4.15
C CYS A 188 -0.78 27.11 -2.98
N PHE A 189 -0.66 26.63 -1.74
CA PHE A 189 -1.08 27.32 -0.52
C PHE A 189 0.10 27.80 0.33
N ASP A 190 1.02 26.90 0.68
CA ASP A 190 2.15 27.11 1.59
C ASP A 190 3.39 26.39 1.04
N ASP A 191 4.58 26.56 1.63
CA ASP A 191 5.81 25.86 1.21
C ASP A 191 5.82 24.38 1.67
N GLU A 192 5.08 23.53 0.95
CA GLU A 192 4.98 22.08 1.17
C GLU A 192 6.32 21.39 0.91
N THR A 193 7.09 21.84 -0.08
CA THR A 193 8.43 21.31 -0.37
C THR A 193 9.42 21.54 0.78
N GLY A 194 9.50 22.78 1.28
CA GLY A 194 10.36 23.15 2.40
C GLY A 194 9.96 22.42 3.68
N ARG A 195 8.66 22.18 3.88
CA ARG A 195 8.16 21.36 4.98
C ARG A 195 8.68 19.92 4.92
N PHE A 196 8.66 19.29 3.74
CA PHE A 196 9.20 17.93 3.56
C PHE A 196 10.71 17.86 3.82
N VAL A 197 11.46 18.86 3.34
CA VAL A 197 12.90 18.98 3.62
C VAL A 197 13.14 19.10 5.13
N GLU A 198 12.46 20.02 5.81
CA GLU A 198 12.59 20.22 7.25
C GLU A 198 12.28 18.95 8.05
N GLU A 199 11.12 18.33 7.79
CA GLU A 199 10.71 17.09 8.47
C GLU A 199 11.73 15.97 8.26
N LEU A 200 12.25 15.81 7.04
CA LEU A 200 13.22 14.76 6.72
C LEU A 200 14.54 14.95 7.47
N ARG A 201 15.06 16.18 7.53
CA ARG A 201 16.31 16.49 8.25
C ARG A 201 16.14 16.40 9.77
N ILE A 202 14.96 16.70 10.31
CA ILE A 202 14.65 16.44 11.72
C ILE A 202 14.61 14.93 11.98
N TYR A 203 13.93 14.15 11.12
CA TYR A 203 13.82 12.71 11.28
C TYR A 203 15.19 12.00 11.25
N GLU A 204 16.06 12.36 10.29
CA GLU A 204 17.43 11.81 10.18
C GLU A 204 18.27 12.05 11.43
N ARG A 205 18.09 13.22 12.07
CA ARG A 205 18.87 13.64 13.23
C ARG A 205 18.35 13.07 14.55
N GLU A 206 17.03 13.07 14.74
CA GLU A 206 16.41 12.86 16.05
C GLU A 206 15.66 11.52 16.18
N ALA A 207 15.17 10.95 15.09
CA ALA A 207 14.26 9.80 15.13
C ALA A 207 14.90 8.49 14.67
N SER A 208 15.28 8.41 13.39
CA SER A 208 15.78 7.18 12.79
C SER A 208 16.52 7.44 11.48
N SER A 209 17.37 6.50 11.07
CA SER A 209 18.00 6.54 9.77
C SER A 209 17.10 6.00 8.66
N PHE A 210 17.28 6.57 7.48
CA PHE A 210 16.78 6.04 6.21
C PHE A 210 17.77 5.04 5.60
N GLN A 211 17.31 4.24 4.65
CA GLN A 211 18.16 3.36 3.82
C GLN A 211 18.97 4.15 2.79
N PHE A 212 18.55 5.39 2.52
CA PHE A 212 19.19 6.27 1.57
C PHE A 212 19.39 7.65 2.16
N HIS A 213 20.56 8.21 1.91
CA HIS A 213 20.75 9.65 2.02
C HIS A 213 20.43 10.28 0.67
N ILE A 214 19.56 11.29 0.70
CA ILE A 214 19.02 11.95 -0.49
C ILE A 214 19.26 13.46 -0.39
N LEU A 215 19.33 14.13 -1.54
CA LEU A 215 19.54 15.58 -1.63
C LEU A 215 18.23 16.34 -1.39
N ASP A 216 18.34 17.57 -0.85
CA ASP A 216 17.18 18.47 -0.69
C ASP A 216 16.51 18.77 -2.04
N GLU A 217 17.32 19.00 -3.08
CA GLU A 217 16.83 19.25 -4.44
C GLU A 217 15.99 18.08 -5.00
N ASP A 218 16.36 16.84 -4.69
CA ASP A 218 15.59 15.65 -5.11
C ASP A 218 14.25 15.57 -4.34
N ILE A 219 14.23 15.97 -3.07
CA ILE A 219 13.00 16.06 -2.26
C ILE A 219 12.04 17.07 -2.88
N GLU A 220 12.53 18.29 -3.14
CA GLU A 220 11.75 19.36 -3.75
C GLU A 220 11.22 18.96 -5.13
N HIS A 221 12.07 18.35 -5.96
CA HIS A 221 11.69 17.88 -7.29
C HIS A 221 10.60 16.80 -7.24
N VAL A 222 10.71 15.82 -6.34
CA VAL A 222 9.68 14.78 -6.20
C VAL A 222 8.36 15.36 -5.75
N ILE A 223 8.33 16.11 -4.64
CA ILE A 223 7.09 16.66 -4.10
C ILE A 223 6.41 17.60 -5.11
N SER A 224 7.19 18.40 -5.85
CA SER A 224 6.67 19.32 -6.86
C SER A 224 6.00 18.62 -8.06
N ASN A 225 6.44 17.40 -8.38
CA ASN A 225 5.95 16.68 -9.56
C ASN A 225 4.97 15.54 -9.22
N LEU A 226 4.78 15.22 -7.93
CA LEU A 226 3.86 14.17 -7.53
C LEU A 226 2.42 14.49 -7.97
N PRO A 227 1.73 13.57 -8.65
CA PRO A 227 0.35 13.80 -9.09
C PRO A 227 -0.70 13.58 -7.98
N VAL A 228 -0.29 13.01 -6.85
CA VAL A 228 -1.09 12.67 -5.68
C VAL A 228 -0.38 13.24 -4.45
N GLU A 229 -1.12 13.84 -3.53
CA GLU A 229 -0.52 14.36 -2.30
C GLU A 229 -0.08 13.18 -1.42
N LEU A 230 1.23 13.12 -1.16
CA LEU A 230 1.79 12.30 -0.11
C LEU A 230 1.55 13.03 1.22
N ASP A 231 0.62 12.54 2.02
CA ASP A 231 0.32 13.06 3.35
C ASP A 231 0.73 12.03 4.41
N GLY A 232 0.58 12.36 5.69
CA GLY A 232 0.87 11.43 6.77
C GLY A 232 0.32 11.86 8.12
N VAL A 233 0.26 10.89 9.02
CA VAL A 233 -0.03 11.12 10.44
C VAL A 233 1.26 11.40 11.20
N ASP A 234 1.15 12.07 12.35
CA ASP A 234 2.27 12.26 13.25
C ASP A 234 2.71 10.91 13.82
N THR A 235 3.97 10.53 13.56
CA THR A 235 4.55 9.27 14.06
C THR A 235 5.60 9.51 15.12
N ASP A 236 6.22 10.69 15.11
CA ASP A 236 7.35 11.02 15.96
C ASP A 236 7.05 12.30 16.75
N PRO A 237 7.52 12.43 18.00
CA PRO A 237 7.15 13.53 18.89
C PRO A 237 7.83 14.86 18.53
N PHE A 238 8.69 14.90 17.52
CA PHE A 238 9.45 16.07 17.12
C PHE A 238 8.59 17.04 16.31
N GLU A 239 8.64 18.32 16.69
CA GLU A 239 7.96 19.40 15.99
C GLU A 239 8.86 20.07 14.96
N VAL A 240 8.26 20.51 13.85
CA VAL A 240 8.92 21.43 12.93
C VAL A 240 9.05 22.82 13.56
N VAL A 241 9.95 23.65 13.06
CA VAL A 241 10.22 24.99 13.58
C VAL A 241 9.69 26.05 12.62
N ASN A 242 9.99 25.92 11.33
CA ASN A 242 9.71 26.96 10.34
C ASN A 242 8.31 26.80 9.73
N HIS A 243 7.91 25.58 9.38
CA HIS A 243 6.70 25.34 8.60
C HIS A 243 5.50 24.91 9.47
N LYS A 244 5.16 25.67 10.53
CA LYS A 244 4.01 25.38 11.40
C LYS A 244 2.68 25.88 10.83
N GLY A 245 1.57 25.21 11.17
CA GLY A 245 0.21 25.68 10.90
C GLY A 245 -0.17 25.73 9.42
N MET A 246 0.35 24.81 8.61
CA MET A 246 0.10 24.79 7.17
C MET A 246 -1.35 24.40 6.83
N THR A 247 -1.84 24.87 5.68
CA THR A 247 -3.24 24.74 5.28
C THR A 247 -3.69 23.28 5.12
N ARG A 248 -2.84 22.42 4.53
CA ARG A 248 -3.17 21.02 4.21
C ARG A 248 -2.64 20.00 5.21
N ILE A 249 -1.53 20.33 5.86
CA ILE A 249 -0.82 19.43 6.78
C ILE A 249 -1.35 19.69 8.18
N LYS A 250 -2.12 18.74 8.71
CA LYS A 250 -2.91 18.91 9.95
C LYS A 250 -2.08 18.89 11.24
N THR A 251 -0.80 18.57 11.15
CA THR A 251 0.08 18.40 12.31
C THR A 251 1.35 19.22 12.14
N ASP A 252 1.90 19.71 13.25
CA ASP A 252 3.22 20.37 13.30
C ASP A 252 4.34 19.39 13.67
N ARG A 253 4.03 18.09 13.73
CA ARG A 253 5.00 17.03 14.02
C ARG A 253 5.47 16.30 12.77
N VAL A 254 6.58 15.59 12.94
CA VAL A 254 7.20 14.78 11.88
C VAL A 254 6.33 13.58 11.49
N ARG A 255 6.12 13.41 10.19
CA ARG A 255 5.31 12.34 9.57
C ARG A 255 6.21 11.25 8.99
N GLY A 256 6.92 10.52 9.86
CA GLY A 256 7.92 9.51 9.50
C GLY A 256 7.44 8.43 8.53
N GLY A 257 6.16 8.04 8.56
CA GLY A 257 5.58 7.13 7.57
C GLY A 257 5.65 7.68 6.14
N ALA A 258 5.21 8.93 5.94
CA ALA A 258 5.26 9.61 4.66
C ALA A 258 6.71 9.83 4.19
N LEU A 259 7.59 10.25 5.10
CA LEU A 259 9.01 10.44 4.80
C LEU A 259 9.70 9.15 4.31
N ARG A 260 9.31 7.99 4.83
CA ARG A 260 9.84 6.69 4.35
C ARG A 260 9.36 6.35 2.95
N VAL A 261 8.10 6.64 2.62
CA VAL A 261 7.59 6.46 1.25
C VAL A 261 8.36 7.35 0.27
N LEU A 262 8.65 8.59 0.68
CA LEU A 262 9.43 9.54 -0.10
C LEU A 262 10.89 9.09 -0.28
N ASN A 263 11.61 8.88 0.83
CA ASN A 263 13.04 8.61 0.83
C ASN A 263 13.38 7.18 0.40
N ASP A 264 12.92 6.17 1.17
CA ASP A 264 13.25 4.77 0.93
C ASP A 264 12.53 4.21 -0.31
N GLY A 265 11.43 4.84 -0.71
CA GLY A 265 10.58 4.46 -1.83
C GLY A 265 10.82 5.29 -3.10
N LEU A 266 10.12 6.41 -3.25
CA LEU A 266 10.08 7.18 -4.49
C LEU A 266 11.49 7.58 -4.98
N ILE A 267 12.32 8.11 -4.10
CA ILE A 267 13.67 8.60 -4.44
C ILE A 267 14.67 7.44 -4.44
N GLY A 268 14.75 6.67 -3.34
CA GLY A 268 15.69 5.56 -3.17
C GLY A 268 15.46 4.37 -4.11
N ARG A 269 14.26 4.22 -4.69
CA ARG A 269 13.91 3.16 -5.66
C ARG A 269 13.51 3.71 -7.03
N SER A 270 13.73 5.00 -7.31
CA SER A 270 13.40 5.68 -8.57
C SER A 270 13.75 4.85 -9.83
N LYS A 271 14.98 4.33 -9.94
CA LYS A 271 15.41 3.48 -11.07
C LYS A 271 14.60 2.19 -11.22
N LYS A 272 14.26 1.51 -10.11
CA LYS A 272 13.42 0.30 -10.14
C LYS A 272 11.97 0.67 -10.48
N LEU A 273 11.50 1.82 -9.99
CA LEU A 273 10.15 2.33 -10.23
C LEU A 273 9.94 2.72 -11.69
N LEU A 274 10.90 3.41 -12.32
CA LEU A 274 10.87 3.78 -13.74
C LEU A 274 10.70 2.56 -14.65
N LYS A 275 11.48 1.49 -14.42
CA LYS A 275 11.32 0.24 -15.18
C LYS A 275 9.92 -0.35 -15.08
N ARG A 276 9.29 -0.23 -13.90
CA ARG A 276 7.90 -0.69 -13.68
C ARG A 276 6.90 0.23 -14.40
N ILE A 277 7.08 1.54 -14.33
CA ILE A 277 6.28 2.54 -15.03
C ILE A 277 6.28 2.28 -16.54
N GLU A 278 7.46 2.05 -17.13
CA GLU A 278 7.63 1.70 -18.55
C GLU A 278 6.92 0.39 -18.90
N LEU A 279 7.11 -0.66 -18.08
CA LEU A 279 6.47 -1.96 -18.28
C LEU A 279 4.94 -1.87 -18.29
N TYR A 280 4.38 -1.03 -17.42
CA TYR A 280 2.93 -0.84 -17.28
C TYR A 280 2.37 0.31 -18.13
N LYS A 281 3.23 0.98 -18.90
CA LYS A 281 2.86 2.13 -19.76
C LYS A 281 2.10 3.20 -18.98
N LEU A 282 2.62 3.57 -17.81
CA LEU A 282 2.06 4.64 -17.00
C LEU A 282 2.69 5.98 -17.41
N ASP A 283 1.87 6.91 -17.88
CA ASP A 283 2.35 8.22 -18.33
C ASP A 283 2.45 9.25 -17.19
N GLY A 284 3.36 10.22 -17.32
CA GLY A 284 3.46 11.39 -16.44
C GLY A 284 4.38 11.20 -15.22
N TRP A 285 5.26 10.21 -15.29
CA TRP A 285 6.26 9.87 -14.27
C TRP A 285 7.71 9.95 -14.79
N GLU A 286 7.90 10.50 -15.99
CA GLU A 286 9.19 10.61 -16.68
C GLU A 286 10.21 11.43 -15.86
N TRP A 287 9.72 12.41 -15.10
CA TRP A 287 10.50 13.27 -14.21
C TRP A 287 11.27 12.53 -13.11
N LEU A 288 10.89 11.28 -12.78
CA LEU A 288 11.68 10.44 -11.86
C LEU A 288 13.07 10.11 -12.42
N GLY A 289 13.24 10.18 -13.75
CA GLY A 289 14.51 9.97 -14.43
C GLY A 289 15.50 11.11 -14.23
N ASP A 290 15.03 12.29 -13.84
CA ASP A 290 15.84 13.50 -13.69
C ASP A 290 16.51 13.61 -12.30
N LEU A 291 16.19 12.68 -11.40
CA LEU A 291 16.74 12.66 -10.04
C LEU A 291 18.26 12.43 -10.06
N LYS A 292 18.98 13.24 -9.29
CA LYS A 292 20.46 13.18 -9.21
C LYS A 292 20.92 11.93 -8.47
N GLY A 293 20.09 11.41 -7.57
CA GLY A 293 20.15 10.05 -7.09
C GLY A 293 20.40 9.94 -5.59
N ALA A 294 20.08 8.77 -5.08
CA ALA A 294 20.18 8.42 -3.67
C ALA A 294 21.47 7.65 -3.37
N VAL A 295 22.18 8.00 -2.31
CA VAL A 295 23.33 7.24 -1.82
C VAL A 295 22.85 6.26 -0.77
N GLN A 296 23.03 4.96 -1.01
CA GLN A 296 22.64 3.93 -0.05
C GLN A 296 23.51 4.05 1.21
N THR A 297 22.87 4.12 2.38
CA THR A 297 23.55 4.22 3.67
C THR A 297 23.85 2.82 4.21
N GLY A 298 25.13 2.44 4.28
CA GLY A 298 25.64 1.20 4.88
C GLY A 298 25.79 -0.01 3.93
N ASP A 299 26.74 -0.90 4.25
CA ASP A 299 27.17 -2.09 3.46
C ASP A 299 26.15 -3.24 3.36
N ASN A 300 24.88 -3.03 3.71
CA ASN A 300 23.87 -4.09 3.59
C ASN A 300 23.31 -4.15 2.16
N GLN A 301 24.10 -4.78 1.28
CA GLN A 301 23.60 -5.43 0.07
C GLN A 301 22.72 -6.64 0.44
N GLU A 302 21.58 -6.43 1.09
CA GLU A 302 20.59 -7.51 1.23
C GLU A 302 19.18 -6.97 0.96
N ASP A 303 18.76 -7.12 -0.29
CA ASP A 303 17.40 -6.95 -0.76
C ASP A 303 16.51 -7.97 -0.01
N ALA A 304 15.78 -7.53 1.02
CA ALA A 304 14.89 -8.39 1.80
C ALA A 304 13.77 -9.04 0.94
N ALA A 305 13.57 -8.56 -0.29
CA ALA A 305 12.69 -9.20 -1.28
C ALA A 305 13.29 -10.49 -1.88
N ALA A 306 14.61 -10.68 -1.88
CA ALA A 306 15.26 -11.87 -2.44
C ALA A 306 15.17 -13.10 -1.53
N LYS A 307 14.83 -12.95 -0.25
CA LYS A 307 14.67 -14.05 0.73
C LYS A 307 13.24 -14.62 0.80
N ARG A 308 12.30 -14.13 -0.01
CA ARG A 308 10.89 -14.57 -0.01
C ARG A 308 10.44 -15.35 -1.26
N MET A 309 11.37 -15.98 -1.98
CA MET A 309 11.05 -17.00 -2.99
C MET A 309 11.14 -18.40 -2.38
#